data_AF-X1PMZ7-F1
#
_entry.id   AF-X1PMZ7-F1
#
_cell.length_a   1.000
_cell.length_b   1.000
_cell.length_c   1.000
_cell.angle_alpha   90.00
_cell.angle_beta   90.00
_cell.angle_gamma   90.00
#
_symmetry.space_group_name_H-M   'P 1'
#
loop_
_entity.id
_entity.type
_entity.pdbx_description
1 polymer ?
#
loop_
_entity_poly.entity_id
_entity_poly.type
_entity_poly.pdbx_seq_one_letter_code
_entity_poly.pdbx_strand_id
1 'polypeptide(L)' 'MDSYFLLNELRRELKEIWGIPILGEKKEVAKKFKEFCRKRKFKKIITVGDYCSLNLPSDVKIFDGRSRK' A
#
# COMPACT_ATOMS: atom_id res chain seq x y z
N MET A 1 -6.17 0.56 -15.56
CA MET A 1 -5.74 0.30 -14.16
C MET A 1 -4.53 -0.58 -14.30
N ASP A 2 -3.37 -0.05 -13.92
CA ASP A 2 -2.10 -0.65 -14.31
C ASP A 2 -1.51 -1.38 -13.08
N SER A 3 -1.04 -2.61 -13.32
CA SER A 3 -0.47 -3.47 -12.28
C SER A 3 1.00 -3.73 -12.58
N TYR A 4 1.86 -3.60 -11.57
CA TYR A 4 3.31 -3.78 -11.69
C TYR A 4 3.87 -4.76 -10.66
N PHE A 5 5.06 -5.29 -10.91
CA PHE A 5 5.77 -6.19 -10.00
C PHE A 5 7.09 -5.58 -9.52
N LEU A 6 7.38 -5.70 -8.21
CA LEU A 6 8.56 -5.10 -7.60
C LEU A 6 9.82 -5.96 -7.76
N LEU A 7 10.88 -5.40 -8.36
CA LEU A 7 12.20 -6.02 -8.51
C LEU A 7 12.90 -6.22 -7.15
N ASN A 8 13.81 -7.21 -7.07
CA ASN A 8 14.37 -7.68 -5.79
C ASN A 8 15.25 -6.65 -5.07
N GLU A 9 15.98 -5.79 -5.78
CA GLU A 9 16.96 -4.86 -5.21
C GLU A 9 16.30 -3.75 -4.38
N LEU A 10 15.18 -3.19 -4.88
CA LEU A 10 14.38 -2.15 -4.21
C LEU A 10 13.70 -2.64 -2.92
N ARG A 11 13.61 -3.96 -2.70
CA ARG A 11 12.90 -4.54 -1.55
C ARG A 11 13.58 -4.24 -0.22
N ARG A 12 14.90 -4.01 -0.22
CA ARG A 12 15.66 -3.78 1.01
C ARG A 12 15.45 -2.35 1.51
N GLU A 13 15.42 -1.40 0.59
CA GLU A 13 15.19 0.03 0.87
C GLU A 13 13.75 0.26 1.37
N LEU A 14 12.77 -0.43 0.78
CA LEU A 14 11.35 -0.30 1.16
C LEU A 14 10.98 -0.91 2.52
N LYS A 15 11.92 -1.52 3.25
CA LYS A 15 11.67 -2.02 4.61
C LYS A 15 11.63 -0.90 5.65
N GLU A 16 12.26 0.23 5.37
CA GLU A 16 12.28 1.36 6.29
C GLU A 16 11.00 2.19 6.18
N ILE A 17 10.53 2.70 7.31
CA ILE A 17 9.33 3.55 7.35
C ILE A 17 9.74 4.97 6.96
N TRP A 18 9.38 5.39 5.75
CA TRP A 18 9.69 6.74 5.23
C TRP A 18 8.54 7.75 5.42
N GLY A 19 7.52 7.41 6.22
CA GLY A 19 6.32 8.23 6.36
C GLY A 19 5.50 7.92 7.62
N ILE A 20 4.20 8.18 7.57
CA ILE A 20 3.31 7.97 8.71
C ILE A 20 2.90 6.49 8.77
N PRO A 21 3.31 5.74 9.80
CA PRO A 21 2.86 4.36 9.95
C PRO A 21 1.38 4.35 10.37
N ILE A 22 0.56 3.57 9.64
CA ILE A 22 -0.82 3.26 10.03
C ILE A 22 -0.86 1.82 10.52
N LEU A 23 -0.96 1.64 11.84
CA LEU A 23 -0.93 0.34 12.50
C LEU A 23 -2.29 0.01 13.13
N GLY A 24 -2.56 -1.27 13.33
CA GLY A 24 -3.78 -1.81 13.93
C GLY A 24 -4.26 -3.09 13.24
N GLU A 25 -5.47 -3.53 13.58
CA GLU A 25 -6.09 -4.66 12.89
C GLU A 25 -6.50 -4.31 11.46
N LYS A 26 -6.65 -5.34 10.60
CA LYS A 26 -7.01 -5.18 9.18
C LYS A 26 -8.16 -4.20 8.92
N LYS A 27 -9.27 -4.34 9.66
CA LYS A 27 -10.46 -3.45 9.51
C LYS A 27 -10.15 -2.02 9.95
N GLU A 28 -9.37 -1.86 11.00
CA GLU A 28 -9.00 -0.57 11.56
C GLU A 28 -8.05 0.20 10.63
N VAL A 29 -7.05 -0.48 10.09
CA VAL A 29 -6.09 0.07 9.11
C VAL A 29 -6.83 0.56 7.87
N ALA A 30 -7.75 -0.21 7.33
CA ALA A 30 -8.55 0.19 6.17
C ALA A 30 -9.39 1.44 6.44
N LYS A 31 -10.01 1.54 7.63
CA LYS A 31 -10.77 2.72 8.05
C LYS A 31 -9.86 3.95 8.19
N LYS A 32 -8.76 3.84 8.93
CA LYS A 32 -7.77 4.92 9.11
C LYS A 32 -7.21 5.42 7.78
N PHE A 33 -6.89 4.49 6.87
CA PHE A 33 -6.41 4.81 5.53
C PHE A 33 -7.44 5.62 4.73
N LYS A 34 -8.70 5.17 4.68
CA LYS A 34 -9.78 5.87 3.95
C LYS A 34 -10.00 7.29 4.48
N GLU A 35 -10.00 7.45 5.80
CA GLU A 35 -10.14 8.77 6.44
C GLU A 35 -8.94 9.68 6.13
N PHE A 36 -7.73 9.14 6.16
CA PHE A 36 -6.51 9.86 5.82
C PHE A 36 -6.52 10.37 4.37
N CYS A 37 -6.88 9.51 3.41
CA CYS A 37 -7.00 9.88 2.01
C CYS A 37 -8.06 10.97 1.79
N ARG A 38 -9.22 10.87 2.46
CA ARG A 38 -10.30 11.86 2.35
C ARG A 38 -9.88 13.23 2.86
N LYS A 39 -9.14 13.30 3.98
CA LYS A 39 -8.67 14.57 4.56
C LYS A 39 -7.65 15.28 3.67
N ARG A 40 -6.74 14.53 3.06
CA ARG A 40 -5.60 15.08 2.30
C ARG A 40 -5.89 15.31 0.81
N LYS A 41 -6.96 14.71 0.25
CA LYS A 41 -7.35 14.83 -1.18
C LYS A 41 -6.19 14.53 -2.14
N PHE A 42 -5.56 13.36 -2.00
CA PHE A 42 -4.49 12.94 -2.91
C PHE A 42 -4.99 12.84 -4.35
N LYS A 43 -4.18 13.30 -5.31
CA LYS A 43 -4.48 13.20 -6.75
C LYS A 43 -4.31 11.78 -7.30
N LYS A 44 -3.39 11.01 -6.73
CA LYS A 44 -3.07 9.63 -7.13
C LYS A 44 -2.55 8.86 -5.93
N ILE A 45 -3.01 7.63 -5.78
CA ILE A 45 -2.67 6.70 -4.69
C ILE A 45 -2.02 5.47 -5.33
N ILE A 46 -0.81 5.16 -4.90
CA ILE A 46 -0.07 3.97 -5.32
C ILE A 46 0.06 3.07 -4.10
N THR A 47 -0.42 1.84 -4.21
CA THR A 47 -0.20 0.80 -3.17
C THR A 47 0.89 -0.15 -3.62
N VAL A 48 1.78 -0.48 -2.70
CA VAL A 48 2.87 -1.44 -2.92
C VAL A 48 2.77 -2.57 -1.90
N GLY A 49 2.93 -3.80 -2.37
CA GLY A 49 2.81 -5.02 -1.58
C GLY A 49 1.45 -5.69 -1.73
N ASP A 50 1.46 -7.02 -1.72
CA ASP A 50 0.27 -7.82 -2.10
C ASP A 50 -0.94 -7.53 -1.22
N TYR A 51 -0.75 -7.43 0.09
CA TYR A 51 -1.84 -7.12 1.02
C TYR A 51 -2.48 -5.75 0.75
N CYS A 52 -1.65 -4.70 0.63
CA CYS A 52 -2.14 -3.34 0.41
C CYS A 52 -2.80 -3.22 -0.96
N SER A 53 -2.17 -3.75 -2.00
CA SER A 53 -2.71 -3.74 -3.36
C SER A 53 -4.01 -4.55 -3.50
N LEU A 54 -4.20 -5.61 -2.71
CA LEU A 54 -5.44 -6.36 -2.70
C LEU A 54 -6.56 -5.67 -1.91
N ASN A 55 -6.26 -5.09 -0.75
CA ASN A 55 -7.26 -4.72 0.25
C ASN A 55 -7.52 -3.20 0.37
N LEU A 56 -6.61 -2.35 -0.10
CA LEU A 56 -6.75 -0.89 0.00
C LEU A 56 -7.17 -0.27 -1.34
N PRO A 57 -8.01 0.78 -1.32
CA PRO A 57 -8.38 1.50 -2.54
C PRO A 57 -7.20 2.34 -3.03
N SER A 58 -6.84 2.17 -4.30
CA SER A 58 -5.72 2.87 -4.94
C SER A 58 -5.90 2.93 -6.45
N ASP A 59 -5.26 3.92 -7.09
CA ASP A 59 -5.27 4.12 -8.53
C ASP A 59 -4.29 3.18 -9.24
N VAL A 60 -3.15 2.92 -8.59
CA VAL A 60 -2.08 2.03 -9.08
C VAL A 60 -1.74 1.00 -8.01
N LYS A 61 -1.57 -0.25 -8.46
CA LYS A 61 -1.31 -1.39 -7.60
C LYS A 61 0.01 -2.05 -8.00
N ILE A 62 0.91 -2.21 -7.05
CA ILE A 62 2.19 -2.89 -7.24
C ILE A 62 2.20 -4.10 -6.32
N PHE A 63 2.35 -5.28 -6.91
CA PHE A 63 2.43 -6.55 -6.20
C PHE A 63 3.90 -6.93 -5.99
N ASP A 64 4.22 -7.42 -4.80
CA ASP A 64 5.58 -7.84 -4.44
C ASP A 64 5.73 -9.37 -4.40
N GLY A 65 4.65 -10.12 -4.60
CA GLY A 65 4.64 -11.57 -4.74
C GLY A 65 5.13 -12.30 -3.47
N ARG A 66 5.10 -11.63 -2.32
CA ARG A 66 5.50 -12.20 -1.02
C ARG A 66 4.36 -12.93 -0.33
N SER A 67 3.13 -12.51 -0.59
CA SER A 67 1.95 -13.22 -0.12
C SER A 67 1.68 -14.38 -1.06
N ARG A 68 2.49 -15.44 -0.93
CA ARG A 68 2.14 -16.75 -1.48
C ARG A 68 0.87 -17.21 -0.77
N LYS A 69 -0.22 -17.29 -1.51
CA LYS A 69 -1.25 -18.29 -1.19
C LYS A 69 -0.68 -19.67 -1.46
#